data_AF-A0A661X4Z6-F1
#
_entry.id   AF-A0A661X4Z6-F1
#
_cell.length_a   1.000
_cell.length_b   1.000
_cell.length_c   1.000
_cell.angle_alpha   90.00
_cell.angle_beta   90.00
_cell.angle_gamma   90.00
#
_symmetry.space_group_name_H-M   'P 1'
#
loop_
_entity.id
_entity.type
_entity.pdbx_description
1 polymer ?
#
loop_
_entity_poly.entity_id
_entity_poly.type
_entity_poly.pdbx_seq_one_letter_code
_entity_poly.pdbx_strand_id
1 'polypeptide(L)' 'MDYSEAISLHLKESAIVKEKTIHACLPQIQKVIDITAQALQNGHKILICGNGGSAADSQHIAAEFVIRLS' A
#
# COMPACT_ATOMS: atom_id res chain seq x y z
N MET A 1 15.97 -24.81 13.00
CA MET A 1 15.39 -24.30 11.74
C MET A 1 16.51 -23.57 11.03
N ASP A 2 16.86 -24.01 9.82
CA ASP A 2 17.88 -23.33 9.01
C ASP A 2 17.34 -21.96 8.59
N TYR A 3 18.15 -20.90 8.70
CA TYR A 3 17.75 -19.55 8.28
C TYR A 3 17.35 -19.52 6.81
N SER A 4 17.98 -20.36 5.98
CA SER A 4 17.64 -20.49 4.55
C SER A 4 16.20 -20.97 4.35
N GLU A 5 15.75 -21.90 5.18
CA GLU A 5 14.37 -22.42 5.15
C GLU A 5 13.37 -21.36 5.61
N ALA A 6 13.68 -20.64 6.69
CA ALA A 6 12.82 -19.56 7.21
C ALA A 6 12.65 -18.40 6.21
N ILE A 7 13.73 -17.98 5.55
CA ILE A 7 13.69 -16.95 4.50
C ILE A 7 12.83 -17.42 3.32
N SER A 8 13.06 -18.65 2.84
CA SER A 8 12.31 -19.24 1.72
C SER A 8 10.82 -19.32 2.04
N LEU A 9 10.46 -19.72 3.25
CA LEU A 9 9.07 -19.78 3.71
C LEU A 9 8.42 -18.40 3.71
N HIS A 10 9.06 -17.40 4.34
CA HIS A 10 8.49 -16.06 4.45
C HIS A 10 8.26 -15.39 3.08
N LEU A 11 9.20 -15.56 2.15
CA LEU A 11 9.06 -15.04 0.79
C LEU A 11 7.92 -15.72 0.03
N LYS A 12 7.76 -17.05 0.17
CA LYS A 12 6.64 -17.80 -0.43
C LYS A 12 5.29 -17.37 0.14
N GLU A 13 5.19 -17.22 1.45
CA GLU A 13 3.98 -16.73 2.11
C GLU A 13 3.61 -15.33 1.60
N SER A 14 4.58 -14.43 1.51
CA SER A 14 4.36 -13.08 0.98
C SER A 14 3.85 -13.10 -0.46
N ALA A 15 4.37 -13.98 -1.32
CA ALA A 15 3.89 -14.13 -2.70
C ALA A 15 2.43 -14.63 -2.75
N ILE A 16 2.10 -15.65 -1.95
CA ILE A 16 0.74 -16.19 -1.86
C ILE A 16 -0.25 -15.13 -1.38
N VAL A 17 0.13 -14.32 -0.39
CA VAL A 17 -0.73 -13.23 0.11
C VAL A 17 -0.98 -12.21 -1.00
N LYS A 18 0.03 -11.81 -1.78
CA LYS A 18 -0.15 -10.87 -2.89
C LYS A 18 -1.10 -11.39 -3.97
N GLU A 19 -0.99 -12.67 -4.34
CA GLU A 19 -1.93 -13.32 -5.28
C GLU A 19 -3.37 -13.29 -4.77
N LYS A 20 -3.57 -13.57 -3.47
CA LYS A 20 -4.90 -13.49 -2.84
C LYS A 20 -5.42 -12.05 -2.77
N THR A 21 -4.55 -11.07 -2.55
CA THR A 21 -4.93 -9.65 -2.48
C THR A 21 -5.56 -9.17 -3.78
N ILE A 22 -5.09 -9.63 -4.95
CA ILE A 22 -5.70 -9.27 -6.24
C ILE A 22 -7.18 -9.65 -6.23
N HIS A 23 -7.48 -10.90 -5.91
CA HIS A 23 -8.85 -11.41 -5.90
C HIS A 23 -9.72 -10.75 -4.83
N ALA A 24 -9.16 -10.49 -3.64
CA ALA A 24 -9.91 -9.99 -2.50
C ALA A 24 -10.11 -8.47 -2.51
N CYS A 25 -9.20 -7.72 -3.12
CA CYS A 25 -9.10 -6.27 -2.93
C CYS A 25 -9.11 -5.44 -4.22
N LEU A 26 -9.02 -6.04 -5.41
CA LEU A 26 -8.96 -5.28 -6.67
C LEU A 26 -10.13 -4.28 -6.83
N PRO A 27 -11.40 -4.64 -6.59
CA PRO A 27 -12.50 -3.68 -6.67
C PRO A 27 -12.36 -2.50 -5.68
N GLN A 28 -11.87 -2.77 -4.47
CA GLN A 28 -11.69 -1.77 -3.42
C GLN A 28 -10.52 -0.85 -3.73
N ILE A 29 -9.42 -1.39 -4.26
CA ILE A 29 -8.27 -0.61 -4.73
C ILE A 29 -8.72 0.36 -5.82
N GLN A 30 -9.47 -0.12 -6.82
CA GLN A 30 -10.01 0.72 -7.88
C GLN A 30 -10.92 1.83 -7.33
N LYS A 31 -11.83 1.48 -6.42
CA LYS A 31 -12.69 2.46 -5.75
C LYS A 31 -11.90 3.53 -4.99
N VAL A 32 -10.83 3.16 -4.28
CA VAL A 32 -9.97 4.11 -3.57
C VAL A 32 -9.26 5.03 -4.55
N ILE A 33 -8.76 4.51 -5.69
CA ILE A 33 -8.15 5.32 -6.75
C ILE A 33 -9.14 6.38 -7.24
N ASP A 34 -10.37 5.98 -7.59
CA ASP A 34 -11.39 6.89 -8.13
C ASP A 34 -11.74 8.00 -7.13
N ILE A 35 -11.99 7.64 -5.86
CA ILE A 35 -12.31 8.60 -4.79
C ILE A 35 -11.15 9.58 -4.57
N THR A 36 -9.93 9.05 -4.52
CA THR A 36 -8.71 9.83 -4.25
C THR A 36 -8.43 10.81 -5.39
N ALA A 37 -8.49 10.34 -6.63
CA ALA A 37 -8.29 11.16 -7.82
C ALA A 37 -9.36 12.27 -7.92
N GLN A 38 -10.63 11.93 -7.72
CA GLN A 38 -11.71 12.90 -7.76
C GLN A 38 -11.58 13.96 -6.67
N ALA A 39 -11.18 13.55 -5.45
CA ALA A 39 -10.97 14.48 -4.35
C ALA A 39 -9.86 15.50 -4.67
N LEU A 40 -8.73 15.02 -5.19
CA LEU A 40 -7.61 15.89 -5.58
C LEU A 40 -7.98 16.83 -6.74
N GLN A 41 -8.70 16.33 -7.76
CA GLN A 41 -9.17 17.16 -8.88
C GLN A 41 -10.12 18.28 -8.43
N ASN A 42 -10.91 18.03 -7.37
CA ASN A 42 -11.82 19.01 -6.80
C ASN A 42 -11.13 19.97 -5.79
N GLY A 43 -9.80 19.95 -5.70
CA GLY A 43 -9.02 20.81 -4.79
C GLY A 43 -9.11 20.40 -3.32
N HIS A 44 -9.54 19.17 -3.03
CA HIS A 44 -9.47 18.62 -1.68
C HIS A 44 -8.06 18.10 -1.35
N LYS A 45 -7.87 17.75 -0.08
CA LYS A 45 -6.63 17.18 0.45
C LYS A 45 -6.87 15.77 0.98
N ILE A 46 -5.83 14.95 0.95
CA ILE A 46 -5.82 13.60 1.53
C ILE A 46 -5.08 13.67 2.87
N LEU A 47 -5.67 13.10 3.92
CA LEU A 47 -5.03 12.94 5.22
C LEU A 47 -4.80 11.45 5.47
N ILE A 48 -3.55 11.07 5.74
CA ILE A 48 -3.15 9.67 5.93
C ILE A 48 -2.60 9.53 7.36
N CYS A 49 -3.02 8.49 8.07
CA CYS A 49 -2.57 8.22 9.44
C CYS A 49 -2.42 6.72 9.70
N GLY A 50 -1.55 6.39 10.65
CA GLY A 50 -1.26 5.02 11.07
C GLY A 50 -0.31 5.01 12.27
N ASN A 51 -0.18 3.84 12.91
CA ASN A 51 0.71 3.61 14.05
C ASN A 51 1.77 2.56 13.69
N GLY A 52 2.97 2.66 14.27
CA GLY A 52 4.06 1.70 14.02
C GLY A 52 4.43 1.61 12.53
N GLY A 53 4.47 0.41 11.96
CA GLY A 53 4.76 0.20 10.53
C GLY A 53 3.81 0.98 9.61
N SER A 54 2.53 1.06 9.94
CA SER A 54 1.55 1.83 9.14
C SER A 54 1.78 3.34 9.20
N ALA A 55 2.47 3.84 10.24
CA ALA A 55 2.90 5.24 10.27
C ALA A 55 4.00 5.49 9.22
N ALA A 56 4.92 4.53 9.06
CA ALA A 56 5.95 4.58 8.02
C ALA A 56 5.35 4.53 6.62
N ASP A 57 4.33 3.69 6.39
CA ASP A 57 3.58 3.67 5.12
C ASP A 57 2.83 4.99 4.89
N SER A 58 2.21 5.54 5.93
CA SER A 58 1.46 6.81 5.84
C SER A 58 2.36 7.97 5.38
N GLN A 59 3.55 8.10 5.98
CA GLN A 59 4.52 9.13 5.56
C GLN A 59 5.13 8.82 4.19
N HIS A 60 5.30 7.54 3.82
CA HIS A 60 5.79 7.16 2.50
C HIS A 60 4.81 7.60 1.41
N ILE A 61 3.53 7.23 1.54
CA ILE A 61 2.49 7.62 0.57
C ILE A 61 2.36 9.14 0.52
N ALA A 62 2.36 9.82 1.68
CA ALA A 62 2.29 11.27 1.73
C ALA A 62 3.47 11.94 1.00
N ALA A 63 4.69 11.39 1.15
CA ALA A 63 5.87 11.86 0.45
C ALA A 63 5.76 11.69 -1.07
N GLU A 64 5.27 10.55 -1.54
CA GLU A 64 5.06 10.30 -2.98
C GLU A 64 4.06 11.29 -3.61
N PHE A 65 3.03 11.73 -2.87
CA PHE A 65 2.06 12.71 -3.37
C PHE A 65 2.62 14.14 -3.46
N VAL A 66 3.52 14.53 -2.55
CA VAL A 66 4.02 15.92 -2.45
C VAL A 66 5.37 16.12 -3.12
N ILE A 67 6.14 15.06 -3.30
CA ILE A 67 7.45 15.07 -3.95
C ILE A 67 7.29 14.51 -5.36
N ARG A 68 7.77 15.26 -6.36
CA ARG A 68 8.11 14.65 -7.65
C ARG A 68 9.46 13.96 -7.52
N LEU A 69 9.49 12.63 -7.57
CA LEU A 69 10.69 11.89 -7.94
C LEU A 69 10.94 12.13 -9.44
N SER A 70 11.44 13.33 -9.77
CA SER A 70 11.93 13.66 -11.12
C SER A 70 13.41 13.36 -11.25
#